data_AF-A0A2J6XHM5-F1
#
_entry.id   AF-A0A2J6XHM5-F1
#
_cell.length_a   1.000
_cell.length_b   1.000
_cell.length_c   1.000
_cell.angle_alpha   90.00
_cell.angle_beta   90.00
_cell.angle_gamma   90.00
#
_symmetry.space_group_name_H-M   'P 1'
#
loop_
_entity.id
_entity.type
_entity.pdbx_description
1 polymer ?
#
loop_
_entity_poly.entity_id
_entity_poly.type
_entity_poly.pdbx_seq_one_letter_code
_entity_poly.pdbx_strand_id
1 'polypeptide(L)'
;MVESTGLYLVDIESVLDGSARRSIEDGMVPVGKVLILKDLIEYFYNQAKKGMSIGFTGLDEIKKLGSIKRSGVNIEIIENDKHVIRELNYEEIKKSIREYAWKSSAIIITSDSMMLDSAEALGIPVLYTGSKRTGKLKLESFFDDKTMSVHLKEGATPLAKLGKPGSWVFVKLSDKPMERAQIEELSREIIERASTMEEGFVEIDRTGSTIVQLRDYRIIITRPPLSDGWEITAVRPIAKLKLEDYNLPEKLMKR
;
A
#
# COMPACT_ATOMS: atom_id res chain seq x y z
N MET A 1 -23.86 -21.46 23.66
CA MET A 1 -24.02 -21.23 22.21
C MET A 1 -22.66 -21.48 21.60
N VAL A 2 -22.52 -22.50 20.77
CA VAL A 2 -21.26 -22.73 20.05
C VAL A 2 -21.19 -21.61 19.01
N GLU A 3 -20.32 -20.62 19.22
CA GLU A 3 -20.01 -19.66 18.17
C GLU A 3 -19.64 -20.46 16.93
N SER A 4 -20.42 -20.35 15.86
CA SER A 4 -20.07 -20.99 14.59
C SER A 4 -18.70 -20.46 14.19
N THR A 5 -17.69 -21.33 14.14
CA THR A 5 -16.35 -20.96 13.68
C THR A 5 -16.48 -20.42 12.26
N GLY A 6 -16.31 -19.11 12.09
CA GLY A 6 -16.41 -18.47 10.78
C GLY A 6 -15.27 -18.89 9.87
N LEU A 7 -15.55 -19.02 8.58
CA LEU A 7 -14.53 -19.18 7.55
C LEU A 7 -14.35 -17.83 6.88
N TYR A 8 -13.14 -17.28 6.90
CA TYR A 8 -12.84 -15.97 6.34
C TYR A 8 -11.81 -16.13 5.23
N LEU A 9 -11.95 -15.38 4.14
CA LEU A 9 -11.05 -15.44 2.99
C LEU A 9 -10.50 -14.05 2.70
N VAL A 10 -9.18 -13.89 2.70
CA VAL A 10 -8.57 -12.59 2.43
C VAL A 10 -8.57 -12.25 0.94
N ASP A 11 -8.85 -10.99 0.62
CA ASP A 11 -8.75 -10.42 -0.72
C ASP A 11 -7.43 -9.66 -0.93
N ILE A 12 -7.02 -9.48 -2.19
CA ILE A 12 -5.84 -8.70 -2.60
C ILE A 12 -5.80 -7.34 -1.90
N GLU A 13 -6.87 -6.55 -1.97
CA GLU A 13 -6.83 -5.18 -1.44
C GLU A 13 -6.74 -5.16 0.08
N SER A 14 -7.44 -6.07 0.76
CA SER A 14 -7.35 -6.18 2.23
C SER A 14 -5.96 -6.61 2.73
N VAL A 15 -5.20 -7.30 1.88
CA VAL A 15 -3.79 -7.64 2.13
C VAL A 15 -2.89 -6.46 1.77
N LEU A 16 -3.08 -5.83 0.62
CA LEU A 16 -2.24 -4.71 0.20
C LEU A 16 -2.35 -3.52 1.15
N ASP A 17 -3.55 -3.27 1.64
CA ASP A 17 -3.79 -2.27 2.66
C ASP A 17 -3.68 -2.86 4.09
N GLY A 18 -3.31 -4.12 4.31
CA GLY A 18 -3.20 -4.68 5.66
C GLY A 18 -4.45 -4.55 6.56
N SER A 19 -5.62 -4.21 6.01
CA SER A 19 -6.87 -4.12 6.76
C SER A 19 -7.38 -5.50 7.16
N ALA A 20 -7.00 -6.55 6.42
CA ALA A 20 -7.19 -7.94 6.85
C ALA A 20 -6.44 -8.24 8.15
N ARG A 21 -5.18 -7.79 8.27
CA ARG A 21 -4.38 -8.01 9.48
C ARG A 21 -5.02 -7.29 10.68
N ARG A 22 -5.37 -6.02 10.49
CA ARG A 22 -6.01 -5.22 11.54
C ARG A 22 -7.38 -5.77 11.95
N SER A 23 -8.23 -6.19 11.01
CA SER A 23 -9.54 -6.74 11.35
C SER A 23 -9.43 -8.01 12.21
N ILE A 24 -8.36 -8.79 12.04
CA ILE A 24 -8.02 -9.93 12.91
C ILE A 24 -7.50 -9.44 14.27
N GLU A 25 -6.51 -8.54 14.29
CA GLU A 25 -5.90 -8.00 15.52
C GLU A 25 -6.93 -7.28 16.41
N ASP A 26 -7.84 -6.50 15.82
CA ASP A 26 -8.88 -5.73 16.49
C ASP A 26 -10.09 -6.59 16.90
N GLY A 27 -10.16 -7.83 16.40
CA GLY A 27 -11.20 -8.79 16.78
C GLY A 27 -12.51 -8.68 16.03
N MET A 28 -12.52 -8.01 14.88
CA MET A 28 -13.63 -8.08 13.93
C MET A 28 -13.79 -9.50 13.35
N VAL A 29 -12.70 -10.28 13.34
CA VAL A 29 -12.72 -11.73 13.19
C VAL A 29 -12.78 -12.36 14.60
N PRO A 30 -13.98 -12.75 15.10
CA PRO A 30 -14.15 -13.21 16.48
C PRO A 30 -13.44 -14.55 16.75
N VAL A 31 -13.83 -15.60 16.02
CA VAL A 31 -13.25 -16.96 16.08
C VAL A 31 -13.42 -17.66 14.73
N GLY A 32 -12.46 -18.52 14.36
CA GLY A 32 -12.55 -19.33 13.14
C GLY A 32 -11.24 -19.46 12.37
N LYS A 33 -11.36 -19.69 11.06
CA LYS A 33 -10.23 -19.86 10.15
C LYS A 33 -10.15 -18.69 9.17
N VAL A 34 -8.97 -18.09 9.06
CA VAL A 34 -8.65 -17.11 8.02
C VAL A 34 -7.82 -17.81 6.97
N LEU A 35 -8.34 -17.82 5.75
CA LEU A 35 -7.78 -18.50 4.61
C LEU A 35 -7.05 -17.51 3.71
N ILE A 36 -5.88 -17.92 3.24
CA ILE A 36 -5.11 -17.24 2.21
C ILE A 36 -4.96 -18.22 1.05
N LEU A 37 -5.49 -17.88 -0.14
CA LEU A 37 -5.27 -18.71 -1.32
C LEU A 37 -3.79 -18.68 -1.69
N LYS A 38 -3.21 -19.85 -1.95
CA LYS A 38 -1.84 -19.97 -2.48
C LYS A 38 -1.66 -19.15 -3.77
N ASP A 39 -2.69 -19.12 -4.61
CA ASP A 39 -2.74 -18.31 -5.84
C ASP A 39 -2.46 -16.81 -5.57
N LEU A 40 -2.91 -16.28 -4.43
CA LEU A 40 -2.68 -14.89 -4.02
C LEU A 40 -1.20 -14.65 -3.67
N ILE A 41 -0.56 -15.62 -3.01
CA ILE A 41 0.88 -15.55 -2.69
C ILE A 41 1.71 -15.59 -3.97
N GLU A 42 1.37 -16.50 -4.89
CA GLU A 42 2.03 -16.62 -6.19
C GLU A 42 1.85 -15.35 -7.04
N TYR A 43 0.67 -14.74 -6.99
CA TYR A 43 0.43 -13.44 -7.62
C TYR A 43 1.42 -12.38 -7.10
N PHE A 44 1.52 -12.19 -5.78
CA PHE A 44 2.44 -11.20 -5.22
C PHE A 44 3.90 -11.54 -5.50
N TYR A 45 4.29 -12.81 -5.48
CA TYR A 45 5.63 -13.25 -5.86
C TYR A 45 5.97 -12.85 -7.31
N ASN A 46 5.07 -13.11 -8.25
CA ASN A 46 5.28 -12.76 -9.65
C ASN A 46 5.33 -11.24 -9.87
N GLN A 47 4.51 -10.47 -9.15
CA GLN A 47 4.58 -9.00 -9.17
C GLN A 47 5.91 -8.49 -8.60
N ALA A 48 6.40 -9.08 -7.50
CA ALA A 48 7.68 -8.71 -6.89
C ALA A 48 8.86 -9.02 -7.83
N LYS A 49 8.82 -10.18 -8.51
CA LYS A 49 9.80 -10.56 -9.53
C LYS A 49 9.86 -9.57 -10.70
N LYS A 50 8.71 -8.95 -11.04
CA LYS A 50 8.61 -7.88 -12.06
C LYS A 50 9.03 -6.50 -11.53
N GLY A 51 9.41 -6.39 -10.26
CA GLY A 51 9.79 -5.13 -9.61
C GLY A 51 8.61 -4.22 -9.27
N MET A 52 7.38 -4.75 -9.27
CA MET A 52 6.14 -4.02 -9.00
C MET A 52 5.90 -3.87 -7.50
N SER A 53 5.31 -2.74 -7.08
CA SER A 53 5.21 -2.38 -5.67
C SER A 53 4.32 -3.31 -4.87
N ILE A 54 3.17 -3.61 -5.45
CA ILE A 54 2.15 -4.48 -4.90
C ILE A 54 2.69 -5.86 -4.54
N GLY A 55 3.70 -6.36 -5.27
CA GLY A 55 4.30 -7.66 -4.98
C GLY A 55 5.10 -7.67 -3.69
N PHE A 56 5.94 -6.65 -3.48
CA PHE A 56 6.71 -6.51 -2.24
C PHE A 56 5.80 -6.26 -1.03
N THR A 57 4.86 -5.31 -1.17
CA THR A 57 3.88 -4.98 -0.13
C THR A 57 3.04 -6.20 0.26
N GLY A 58 2.48 -6.90 -0.73
CA GLY A 58 1.62 -8.07 -0.49
C GLY A 58 2.34 -9.24 0.16
N LEU A 59 3.56 -9.58 -0.29
CA LEU A 59 4.36 -10.64 0.34
C LEU A 59 4.73 -10.32 1.80
N ASP A 60 5.09 -9.07 2.08
CA ASP A 60 5.40 -8.64 3.44
C ASP A 60 4.17 -8.70 4.35
N GLU A 61 3.01 -8.26 3.86
CA GLU A 61 1.79 -8.31 4.67
C GLU A 61 1.29 -9.75 4.90
N ILE A 62 1.43 -10.65 3.93
CA ILE A 62 1.15 -12.09 4.14
C ILE A 62 2.05 -12.68 5.23
N LYS A 63 3.34 -12.31 5.28
CA LYS A 63 4.24 -12.78 6.35
C LYS A 63 3.78 -12.31 7.73
N LYS A 64 3.31 -11.07 7.84
CA LYS A 64 2.78 -10.53 9.10
C LYS A 64 1.42 -11.15 9.46
N LEU A 65 0.56 -11.39 8.49
CA LEU A 65 -0.68 -12.14 8.70
C LEU A 65 -0.35 -13.50 9.33
N GLY A 66 0.57 -14.25 8.73
CA GLY A 66 0.99 -15.56 9.25
C GLY A 66 1.65 -15.55 10.64
N SER A 67 2.08 -14.38 11.15
CA SER A 67 2.68 -14.27 12.49
C SER A 67 1.69 -13.86 13.58
N ILE A 68 0.44 -13.52 13.24
CA ILE A 68 -0.59 -13.19 14.23
C ILE A 68 -0.88 -14.40 15.11
N LYS A 69 -0.86 -14.17 16.43
CA LYS A 69 -1.32 -15.14 17.43
C LYS A 69 -2.51 -14.56 18.18
N ARG A 70 -3.71 -14.92 17.75
CA ARG A 70 -4.98 -14.56 18.42
C ARG A 70 -5.71 -15.83 18.84
N SER A 71 -6.10 -15.91 20.10
CA SER A 71 -6.85 -17.06 20.62
C SER A 71 -8.13 -17.27 19.80
N GLY A 72 -8.36 -18.51 19.35
CA GLY A 72 -9.56 -18.88 18.59
C GLY A 72 -9.54 -18.55 17.09
N VAL A 73 -8.45 -17.95 16.58
CA VAL A 73 -8.27 -17.68 15.15
C VAL A 73 -7.07 -18.48 14.61
N ASN A 74 -7.29 -19.25 13.55
CA ASN A 74 -6.22 -19.96 12.83
C ASN A 74 -6.04 -19.38 11.43
N ILE A 75 -4.80 -19.17 11.00
CA ILE A 75 -4.48 -18.66 9.66
C ILE A 75 -3.91 -19.80 8.83
N GLU A 76 -4.56 -20.13 7.71
CA GLU A 76 -4.22 -21.28 6.86
C GLU A 76 -3.98 -20.82 5.42
N ILE A 77 -2.89 -21.29 4.82
CA ILE A 77 -2.66 -21.19 3.38
C ILE A 77 -3.30 -22.41 2.73
N ILE A 78 -4.18 -22.18 1.76
CA ILE A 78 -4.94 -23.23 1.09
C ILE A 78 -4.72 -23.19 -0.41
N GLU A 79 -4.76 -24.36 -1.04
CA GLU A 79 -4.76 -24.48 -2.49
C GLU A 79 -6.19 -24.32 -3.02
N ASN A 80 -6.28 -23.77 -4.23
CA ASN A 80 -7.52 -23.75 -4.99
C ASN A 80 -7.64 -25.09 -5.74
N ASP A 81 -8.86 -25.60 -5.92
CA ASP A 81 -9.09 -26.90 -6.59
C ASP A 81 -8.60 -26.90 -8.06
N LYS A 82 -8.46 -25.71 -8.66
CA LYS A 82 -7.99 -25.55 -10.03
C LYS A 82 -6.47 -25.51 -10.06
N HIS A 83 -5.86 -26.58 -10.55
CA HIS A 83 -4.43 -26.59 -10.85
C HIS A 83 -4.15 -25.72 -12.08
N VAL A 84 -3.66 -24.50 -11.87
CA VAL A 84 -3.29 -23.57 -12.95
C VAL A 84 -1.78 -23.58 -13.12
N ILE A 85 -1.31 -23.98 -14.32
CA ILE A 85 0.13 -24.13 -14.63
C ILE A 85 0.76 -22.78 -15.08
N ARG A 86 -0.06 -21.75 -15.31
CA ARG A 86 0.38 -20.42 -15.77
C ARG A 86 0.22 -19.35 -14.70
N GLU A 87 0.87 -18.22 -14.91
CA GLU A 87 0.65 -17.01 -14.10
C GLU A 87 -0.82 -16.55 -14.21
N LEU A 88 -1.42 -16.27 -13.04
CA LEU A 88 -2.75 -15.69 -12.90
C LEU A 88 -2.65 -14.17 -12.87
N ASN A 89 -3.53 -13.49 -13.60
CA ASN A 89 -3.65 -12.04 -13.53
C ASN A 89 -4.56 -11.61 -12.37
N TYR A 90 -4.61 -10.30 -12.12
CA TYR A 90 -5.39 -9.69 -11.04
C TYR A 90 -6.87 -10.11 -11.06
N GLU A 91 -7.53 -10.03 -12.22
CA GLU A 91 -8.95 -10.36 -12.37
C GLU A 91 -9.24 -11.84 -12.12
N GLU A 92 -8.30 -12.71 -12.51
CA GLU A 92 -8.42 -14.15 -12.29
C GLU A 92 -8.31 -14.50 -10.81
N ILE A 93 -7.44 -13.82 -10.06
CA ILE A 93 -7.34 -13.99 -8.61
C ILE A 93 -8.63 -13.50 -7.92
N LYS A 94 -9.12 -12.30 -8.26
CA LYS A 94 -10.40 -11.77 -7.76
C LYS A 94 -11.56 -12.74 -8.02
N LYS A 95 -11.60 -13.33 -9.22
CA LYS A 95 -12.59 -14.36 -9.57
C LYS A 95 -12.41 -15.62 -8.74
N SER A 96 -11.20 -16.14 -8.57
CA SER A 96 -10.91 -17.32 -7.75
C SER A 96 -11.34 -17.13 -6.29
N ILE A 97 -11.12 -15.94 -5.72
CA ILE A 97 -11.57 -15.59 -4.36
C ILE A 97 -13.10 -15.69 -4.26
N ARG A 98 -13.84 -15.09 -5.19
CA ARG A 98 -15.31 -15.22 -5.24
C ARG A 98 -15.78 -16.66 -5.37
N GLU A 99 -15.19 -17.40 -6.31
CA GLU A 99 -15.55 -18.80 -6.56
C GLU A 99 -15.31 -19.66 -5.33
N TYR A 100 -14.18 -19.48 -4.65
CA TYR A 100 -13.87 -20.22 -3.43
C TYR A 100 -14.83 -19.85 -2.30
N ALA A 101 -15.04 -18.55 -2.07
CA ALA A 101 -15.92 -18.07 -1.01
C ALA A 101 -17.36 -18.57 -1.19
N TRP A 102 -17.88 -18.54 -2.42
CA TRP A 102 -19.20 -19.04 -2.75
C TRP A 102 -19.35 -20.55 -2.47
N LYS A 103 -18.37 -21.37 -2.89
CA LYS A 103 -18.40 -22.82 -2.68
C LYS A 103 -18.26 -23.23 -1.22
N SER A 104 -17.43 -22.51 -0.47
CA SER A 104 -17.08 -22.85 0.93
C SER A 104 -17.93 -22.11 1.97
N SER A 105 -18.85 -21.24 1.53
CA SER A 105 -19.59 -20.32 2.41
C SER A 105 -18.66 -19.45 3.27
N ALA A 106 -17.52 -19.05 2.71
CA ALA A 106 -16.58 -18.17 3.39
C ALA A 106 -17.01 -16.70 3.31
N ILE A 107 -16.64 -15.94 4.32
CA ILE A 107 -16.79 -14.49 4.41
C ILE A 107 -15.56 -13.85 3.76
N ILE A 108 -15.73 -13.06 2.72
CA ILE A 108 -14.62 -12.34 2.10
C ILE A 108 -14.24 -11.16 3.00
N ILE A 109 -12.96 -11.04 3.36
CA ILE A 109 -12.41 -9.82 3.96
C ILE A 109 -11.88 -8.95 2.82
N THR A 110 -12.46 -7.78 2.61
CA THR A 110 -12.05 -6.87 1.53
C THR A 110 -12.23 -5.41 1.91
N SER A 111 -11.34 -4.54 1.42
CA SER A 111 -11.49 -3.09 1.43
C SER A 111 -11.94 -2.53 0.07
N ASP A 112 -12.06 -3.38 -0.94
CA ASP A 112 -12.48 -3.03 -2.30
C ASP A 112 -14.01 -2.97 -2.39
N SER A 113 -14.54 -1.79 -2.72
CA SER A 113 -15.98 -1.59 -2.90
C SER A 113 -16.55 -2.37 -4.09
N MET A 114 -15.77 -2.56 -5.17
CA MET A 114 -16.21 -3.39 -6.30
C MET A 114 -16.29 -4.86 -5.90
N MET A 115 -15.38 -5.31 -5.03
CA MET A 115 -15.43 -6.65 -4.45
C MET A 115 -16.67 -6.81 -3.57
N LEU A 116 -16.99 -5.81 -2.73
CA LEU A 116 -18.22 -5.80 -1.94
C LEU A 116 -19.45 -5.95 -2.83
N ASP A 117 -19.65 -5.05 -3.80
CA ASP A 117 -20.82 -5.05 -4.69
C ASP A 117 -20.97 -6.38 -5.45
N SER A 118 -19.85 -6.91 -5.97
CA SER A 118 -19.86 -8.19 -6.69
C SER A 118 -20.16 -9.38 -5.80
N ALA A 119 -19.72 -9.38 -4.53
CA ALA A 119 -19.97 -10.45 -3.59
C ALA A 119 -21.42 -10.44 -3.10
N GLU A 120 -21.98 -9.25 -2.85
CA GLU A 120 -23.39 -9.06 -2.49
C GLU A 120 -24.32 -9.58 -3.60
N ALA A 121 -24.01 -9.27 -4.87
CA ALA A 121 -24.76 -9.79 -6.01
C ALA A 121 -24.74 -11.33 -6.13
N LEU A 122 -23.71 -11.97 -5.58
CA LEU A 122 -23.56 -13.44 -5.55
C LEU A 122 -24.08 -14.07 -4.24
N GLY A 123 -24.58 -13.26 -3.29
CA GLY A 123 -25.01 -13.72 -1.97
C GLY A 123 -23.85 -14.21 -1.08
N ILE A 124 -22.62 -13.74 -1.34
CA ILE A 124 -21.44 -14.09 -0.55
C ILE A 124 -21.31 -13.06 0.59
N PRO A 125 -21.21 -13.49 1.86
CA PRO A 125 -21.03 -12.57 2.97
C PRO A 125 -19.65 -11.89 2.91
N VAL A 126 -19.60 -10.62 3.31
CA VAL A 126 -18.38 -9.79 3.26
C VAL A 126 -18.14 -9.11 4.61
N LEU A 127 -16.91 -9.20 5.11
CA LEU A 127 -16.37 -8.30 6.13
C LEU A 127 -15.69 -7.14 5.40
N TYR A 128 -16.43 -6.05 5.23
CA TYR A 128 -15.91 -4.87 4.55
C TYR A 128 -15.03 -4.05 5.48
N THR A 129 -13.77 -3.88 5.10
CA THR A 129 -12.75 -3.18 5.89
C THR A 129 -12.35 -1.83 5.29
N GLY A 130 -13.03 -1.40 4.23
CA GLY A 130 -12.87 -0.09 3.59
C GLY A 130 -13.37 1.02 4.52
N SER A 131 -12.54 1.39 5.49
CA SER A 131 -12.79 2.48 6.42
C SER A 131 -11.63 3.47 6.40
N LYS A 132 -11.94 4.72 6.76
CA LYS A 132 -11.02 5.86 6.68
C LYS A 132 -9.81 5.64 7.57
N ARG A 133 -8.62 5.63 6.98
CA ARG A 133 -7.38 5.69 7.76
C ARG A 133 -7.14 7.10 8.27
N THR A 134 -7.75 7.48 9.37
CA THR A 134 -7.39 8.76 10.00
C THR A 134 -6.08 8.60 10.78
N GLY A 135 -5.03 9.34 10.38
CA GLY A 135 -3.72 9.31 11.07
C GLY A 135 -2.62 10.07 10.32
N LYS A 136 -1.54 10.43 11.01
CA LYS A 136 -0.34 11.02 10.39
C LYS A 136 0.50 9.93 9.72
N LEU A 137 0.98 10.18 8.51
CA LEU A 137 1.98 9.29 7.87
C LEU A 137 3.30 9.39 8.65
N LYS A 138 4.06 8.30 8.79
CA LYS A 138 5.45 8.43 9.27
C LYS A 138 6.27 9.36 8.37
N LEU A 139 5.99 9.37 7.06
CA LEU A 139 6.59 10.30 6.10
C LEU A 139 6.39 11.78 6.50
N GLU A 140 5.23 12.15 7.05
CA GLU A 140 4.93 13.54 7.44
C GLU A 140 5.86 14.04 8.55
N SER A 141 6.46 13.15 9.35
CA SER A 141 7.42 13.54 10.39
C SER A 141 8.73 14.13 9.85
N PHE A 142 9.04 13.92 8.57
CA PHE A 142 10.20 14.52 7.89
C PHE A 142 9.91 15.90 7.30
N PHE A 143 8.67 16.37 7.38
CA PHE A 143 8.24 17.66 6.83
C PHE A 143 7.96 18.67 7.95
N ASP A 144 8.54 19.85 7.82
CA ASP A 144 8.08 21.06 8.51
C ASP A 144 7.34 21.98 7.51
N ASP A 145 6.96 23.19 7.95
CA ASP A 145 6.24 24.16 7.12
C ASP A 145 7.09 24.73 5.96
N LYS A 146 8.41 24.57 6.01
CA LYS A 146 9.39 25.08 5.05
C LYS A 146 10.01 24.00 4.17
N THR A 147 9.80 22.72 4.50
CA THR A 147 10.27 21.57 3.72
C THR A 147 9.49 21.44 2.42
N MET A 148 10.19 21.61 1.30
CA MET A 148 9.65 21.45 -0.05
C MET A 148 9.62 19.97 -0.45
N SER A 149 10.70 19.25 -0.17
CA SER A 149 10.83 17.83 -0.47
C SER A 149 11.74 17.12 0.51
N VAL A 150 11.50 15.82 0.65
CA VAL A 150 12.30 14.90 1.47
C VAL A 150 12.88 13.83 0.56
N HIS A 151 14.14 13.50 0.77
CA HIS A 151 14.91 12.53 0.00
C HIS A 151 15.50 11.50 0.97
N LEU A 152 15.03 10.27 0.87
CA LEU A 152 15.43 9.14 1.71
C LEU A 152 16.07 8.09 0.81
N LYS A 153 17.24 7.59 1.19
CA LYS A 153 17.98 6.57 0.43
C LYS A 153 18.68 5.61 1.39
N GLU A 154 18.65 4.32 1.08
CA GLU A 154 19.26 3.31 1.95
C GLU A 154 20.78 3.53 2.04
N GLY A 155 21.32 3.43 3.25
CA GLY A 155 22.73 3.72 3.52
C GLY A 155 23.10 5.21 3.51
N ALA A 156 22.14 6.12 3.29
CA ALA A 156 22.37 7.57 3.30
C ALA A 156 21.60 8.26 4.44
N THR A 157 22.11 9.40 4.91
CA THR A 157 21.38 10.24 5.86
C THR A 157 20.15 10.88 5.20
N PRO A 158 19.01 10.96 5.89
CA PRO A 158 17.80 11.58 5.32
C PRO A 158 18.01 13.07 5.09
N LEU A 159 17.62 13.56 3.92
CA LEU A 159 17.78 14.97 3.51
C LEU A 159 16.42 15.62 3.29
N ALA A 160 16.30 16.89 3.69
CA ALA A 160 15.21 17.77 3.32
C ALA A 160 15.72 18.92 2.46
N LYS A 161 14.89 19.33 1.50
CA LYS A 161 15.06 20.55 0.73
C LYS A 161 14.18 21.64 1.34
N LEU A 162 14.79 22.62 1.98
CA LEU A 162 14.05 23.74 2.61
C LEU A 162 14.15 25.00 1.77
N GLY A 163 13.04 25.74 1.66
CA GLY A 163 13.00 27.04 0.99
C GLY A 163 11.83 27.22 0.04
N LYS A 164 12.08 27.89 -1.09
CA LYS A 164 11.10 28.18 -2.15
C LYS A 164 11.70 27.86 -3.53
N PRO A 165 10.87 27.75 -4.59
CA PRO A 165 11.38 27.69 -5.96
C PRO A 165 12.40 28.80 -6.22
N GLY A 166 13.54 28.44 -6.83
CA GLY A 166 14.63 29.38 -7.10
C GLY A 166 15.56 29.68 -5.91
N SER A 167 15.18 29.38 -4.67
CA SER A 167 16.05 29.59 -3.49
C SER A 167 15.80 28.53 -2.42
N TRP A 168 16.67 27.53 -2.35
CA TRP A 168 16.55 26.40 -1.44
C TRP A 168 17.91 25.87 -1.00
N VAL A 169 17.93 25.15 0.12
CA VAL A 169 19.11 24.47 0.66
C VAL A 169 18.78 23.04 1.06
N PHE A 170 19.77 22.14 0.97
CA PHE A 170 19.67 20.81 1.55
C PHE A 170 20.10 20.83 3.01
N VAL A 171 19.30 20.21 3.87
CA VAL A 171 19.59 20.05 5.29
C VAL A 171 19.45 18.57 5.65
N LYS A 172 20.36 18.08 6.50
CA LYS A 172 20.26 16.74 7.07
C LYS A 172 19.20 16.72 8.15
N LEU A 173 18.29 15.75 8.08
CA LEU A 173 17.27 15.53 9.11
C LEU A 173 17.79 14.68 10.27
N SER A 174 18.83 13.89 10.03
CA SER A 174 19.51 13.06 11.02
C SER A 174 20.93 12.74 10.53
N ASP A 175 21.86 12.52 11.47
CA ASP A 175 23.20 12.01 11.17
C ASP A 175 23.26 10.49 11.02
N LYS A 176 22.21 9.77 11.44
CA LYS A 176 22.13 8.31 11.27
C LYS A 176 21.69 7.99 9.83
N PRO A 177 22.44 7.15 9.09
CA PRO A 177 22.00 6.63 7.80
C PRO A 177 20.70 5.83 7.94
N MET A 178 19.83 5.94 6.93
CA MET A 178 18.61 5.15 6.83
C MET A 178 18.93 3.70 6.49
N GLU A 179 18.43 2.77 7.29
CA GLU A 179 18.50 1.34 6.99
C GLU A 179 17.47 0.97 5.92
N ARG A 180 17.79 -0.01 5.08
CA ARG A 180 16.88 -0.51 4.02
C ARG A 180 15.49 -0.85 4.56
N ALA A 181 15.43 -1.54 5.71
CA ALA A 181 14.18 -1.92 6.36
C ALA A 181 13.28 -0.71 6.71
N GLN A 182 13.88 0.43 7.08
CA GLN A 182 13.13 1.64 7.40
C GLN A 182 12.50 2.25 6.14
N ILE A 183 13.21 2.22 5.01
CA ILE A 183 12.70 2.75 3.73
C ILE A 183 11.66 1.82 3.12
N GLU A 184 11.87 0.51 3.20
CA GLU A 184 10.87 -0.49 2.79
C GLU A 184 9.59 -0.33 3.63
N GLU A 185 9.71 -0.08 4.94
CA GLU A 185 8.56 0.18 5.82
C GLU A 185 7.81 1.46 5.43
N LEU A 186 8.51 2.56 5.18
CA LEU A 186 7.89 3.81 4.72
C LEU A 186 7.22 3.62 3.36
N SER A 187 7.90 2.95 2.43
CA SER A 187 7.36 2.65 1.09
C SER A 187 6.05 1.88 1.21
N ARG A 188 6.03 0.84 2.05
CA ARG A 188 4.85 0.04 2.33
C ARG A 188 3.73 0.89 2.88
N GLU A 189 3.94 1.66 3.94
CA GLU A 189 2.91 2.53 4.52
C GLU A 189 2.31 3.47 3.47
N ILE A 190 3.15 4.06 2.60
CA ILE A 190 2.72 4.95 1.52
C ILE A 190 1.83 4.23 0.50
N ILE A 191 2.25 3.06 0.03
CA ILE A 191 1.48 2.26 -0.93
C ILE A 191 0.18 1.77 -0.30
N GLU A 192 0.24 1.28 0.93
CA GLU A 192 -0.89 0.82 1.74
C GLU A 192 -1.95 1.92 1.91
N ARG A 193 -1.51 3.17 2.11
CA ARG A 193 -2.38 4.36 2.16
C ARG A 193 -2.93 4.76 0.79
N ALA A 194 -2.12 4.67 -0.25
CA ALA A 194 -2.52 5.07 -1.60
C ALA A 194 -3.47 4.06 -2.26
N SER A 195 -3.45 2.80 -1.84
CA SER A 195 -4.46 1.80 -2.24
C SER A 195 -5.86 2.15 -1.71
N THR A 196 -5.96 2.99 -0.67
CA THR A 196 -7.25 3.53 -0.23
C THR A 196 -7.60 4.77 -1.07
N MET A 197 -8.57 4.65 -1.98
CA MET A 197 -8.91 5.66 -2.99
C MET A 197 -9.26 7.07 -2.43
N GLU A 198 -9.58 7.20 -1.14
CA GLU A 198 -9.92 8.50 -0.54
C GLU A 198 -8.70 9.38 -0.26
N GLU A 199 -7.53 8.81 0.04
CA GLU A 199 -6.36 9.57 0.47
C GLU A 199 -5.32 9.79 -0.62
N GLY A 200 -5.37 8.96 -1.66
CA GLY A 200 -4.42 8.99 -2.74
C GLY A 200 -4.69 7.91 -3.77
N PHE A 201 -3.78 7.81 -4.72
CA PHE A 201 -3.78 6.77 -5.73
C PHE A 201 -2.36 6.56 -6.26
N VAL A 202 -2.11 5.37 -6.78
CA VAL A 202 -0.87 5.07 -7.51
C VAL A 202 -1.00 5.64 -8.92
N GLU A 203 -0.24 6.71 -9.24
CA GLU A 203 -0.22 7.32 -10.57
C GLU A 203 0.38 6.36 -11.60
N ILE A 204 1.54 5.79 -11.27
CA ILE A 204 2.32 4.92 -12.16
C ILE A 204 3.00 3.85 -11.30
N ASP A 205 2.80 2.57 -11.62
CA ASP A 205 3.64 1.49 -11.11
C ASP A 205 4.33 0.78 -12.28
N ARG A 206 5.65 0.82 -12.29
CA ARG A 206 6.50 0.19 -13.32
C ARG A 206 7.68 -0.47 -12.65
N THR A 207 8.37 -1.33 -13.38
CA THR A 207 9.53 -2.06 -12.86
C THR A 207 10.56 -1.11 -12.22
N GLY A 208 10.76 -1.26 -10.91
CA GLY A 208 11.73 -0.47 -10.14
C GLY A 208 11.28 0.96 -9.78
N SER A 209 10.08 1.40 -10.15
CA SER A 209 9.58 2.75 -9.83
C SER A 209 8.08 2.81 -9.66
N THR A 210 7.66 3.44 -8.57
CA THR A 210 6.26 3.69 -8.25
C THR A 210 6.08 5.17 -7.96
N ILE A 211 5.10 5.81 -8.59
CA ILE A 211 4.70 7.19 -8.35
C ILE A 211 3.33 7.18 -7.71
N VAL A 212 3.22 7.86 -6.58
CA VAL A 212 2.03 7.91 -5.75
C VAL A 212 1.64 9.36 -5.51
N GLN A 213 0.38 9.70 -5.80
CA GLN A 213 -0.22 10.93 -5.31
C GLN A 213 -0.95 10.60 -4.01
N LEU A 214 -0.49 11.13 -2.89
CA LEU A 214 -1.08 10.89 -1.57
C LEU A 214 -1.28 12.22 -0.85
N ARG A 215 -2.54 12.64 -0.71
CA ARG A 215 -2.93 13.96 -0.21
C ARG A 215 -2.15 15.07 -0.95
N ASP A 216 -1.45 15.91 -0.20
CA ASP A 216 -0.59 16.98 -0.69
C ASP A 216 0.85 16.52 -0.99
N TYR A 217 1.09 15.22 -1.16
CA TYR A 217 2.41 14.69 -1.46
C TYR A 217 2.41 13.96 -2.79
N ARG A 218 3.35 14.31 -3.64
CA ARG A 218 3.74 13.48 -4.77
C ARG A 218 4.99 12.72 -4.41
N ILE A 219 4.88 11.40 -4.37
CA ILE A 219 5.91 10.52 -3.83
C ILE A 219 6.41 9.61 -4.93
N ILE A 220 7.72 9.58 -5.12
CA ILE A 220 8.41 8.68 -6.03
C ILE A 220 9.19 7.69 -5.18
N ILE A 221 8.90 6.41 -5.36
CA ILE A 221 9.60 5.30 -4.74
C ILE A 221 10.39 4.61 -5.84
N THR A 222 11.71 4.47 -5.67
CA THR A 222 12.58 3.72 -6.59
C THR A 222 13.27 2.59 -5.86
N ARG A 223 13.57 1.53 -6.62
CA ARG A 223 14.28 0.34 -6.14
C ARG A 223 14.96 -0.35 -7.33
N PRO A 224 15.86 -1.31 -7.09
CA PRO A 224 16.41 -2.14 -8.15
C PRO A 224 15.29 -2.74 -9.03
N PRO A 225 15.45 -2.75 -10.37
CA PRO A 225 16.68 -2.45 -11.11
C PRO A 225 16.90 -0.97 -11.47
N LEU A 226 15.97 -0.06 -11.13
CA LEU A 226 16.05 1.34 -11.58
C LEU A 226 17.07 2.17 -10.78
N SER A 227 17.25 1.85 -9.50
CA SER A 227 18.20 2.49 -8.60
C SER A 227 19.09 1.44 -7.92
N ASP A 228 20.23 1.88 -7.39
CA ASP A 228 21.20 1.01 -6.71
C ASP A 228 20.67 0.42 -5.39
N GLY A 229 19.62 1.03 -4.84
CA GLY A 229 18.98 0.65 -3.59
C GLY A 229 17.58 1.26 -3.48
N TRP A 230 16.90 1.06 -2.35
CA TRP A 230 15.61 1.70 -2.11
C TRP A 230 15.74 3.21 -1.86
N GLU A 231 14.92 4.00 -2.55
CA GLU A 231 14.86 5.44 -2.38
C GLU A 231 13.40 5.94 -2.37
N ILE A 232 13.13 6.97 -1.57
CA ILE A 232 11.86 7.69 -1.55
C ILE A 232 12.17 9.17 -1.72
N THR A 233 11.57 9.78 -2.74
CA THR A 233 11.50 11.23 -2.89
C THR A 233 10.06 11.67 -2.74
N ALA A 234 9.75 12.40 -1.68
CA ALA A 234 8.43 12.97 -1.45
C ALA A 234 8.49 14.48 -1.65
N VAL A 235 7.60 15.02 -2.47
CA VAL A 235 7.54 16.45 -2.76
C VAL A 235 6.16 16.95 -2.36
N ARG A 236 6.10 18.06 -1.62
CA ARG A 236 4.85 18.80 -1.46
C ARG A 236 4.68 19.64 -2.73
N PRO A 237 3.68 19.38 -3.60
CA PRO A 237 3.45 20.21 -4.77
C PRO A 237 3.31 21.64 -4.28
N ILE A 238 4.24 22.49 -4.71
CA ILE A 238 4.28 23.86 -4.27
C ILE A 238 3.01 24.48 -4.82
N ALA A 239 2.21 25.06 -3.92
CA ALA A 239 0.99 25.78 -4.24
C ALA A 239 1.21 26.57 -5.53
N LYS A 240 0.27 26.45 -6.47
CA LYS A 240 0.29 27.12 -7.78
C LYS A 240 1.01 28.45 -7.64
N LEU A 241 2.25 28.51 -8.13
CA LEU A 241 3.05 29.72 -8.06
C LEU A 241 2.19 30.83 -8.67
N LYS A 242 1.98 31.90 -7.91
CA LYS A 242 1.39 33.09 -8.51
C LYS A 242 2.41 33.61 -9.52
N LEU A 243 1.94 34.24 -10.59
CA LEU A 243 2.85 34.81 -11.61
C LEU A 243 3.93 35.71 -10.96
N GLU A 244 3.56 36.34 -9.85
CA GLU A 244 4.38 37.17 -8.96
C GLU A 244 5.62 36.45 -8.38
N ASP A 245 5.55 35.13 -8.15
CA ASP A 245 6.63 34.36 -7.53
C ASP A 245 7.79 34.05 -8.49
N TYR A 246 7.59 34.27 -9.79
CA TYR A 246 8.58 33.97 -10.82
C TYR A 246 9.60 35.10 -11.08
N ASN A 247 9.54 36.19 -10.32
CA ASN A 247 10.41 37.36 -10.48
C ASN A 247 10.53 37.79 -11.96
N LEU A 248 9.42 37.75 -12.69
CA LEU A 248 9.38 37.97 -14.13
C LEU A 248 9.68 39.43 -14.45
N PRO A 249 10.45 39.72 -15.51
CA PRO A 249 10.64 41.09 -16.00
C PRO A 249 9.30 41.79 -16.23
N GLU A 250 9.19 43.07 -15.86
CA GLU A 250 7.92 43.85 -15.95
C GLU A 250 7.23 43.76 -17.32
N LYS A 251 8.00 43.60 -18.40
CA LYS A 251 7.49 43.45 -19.77
C LYS A 251 6.59 42.22 -19.97
N LEU A 252 6.76 41.17 -19.17
CA LEU A 252 5.97 39.93 -19.24
C LEU A 252 4.76 39.96 -18.28
N MET A 253 4.77 40.84 -17.27
CA MET A 253 3.68 40.99 -16.30
C MET A 253 2.50 41.84 -16.81
N LYS A 254 2.71 42.66 -17.84
CA LYS A 254 1.72 43.65 -18.37
C LYS A 254 1.01 43.19 -19.65
N ARG A 255 0.89 41.89 -19.89
CA ARG A 255 0.26 41.34 -21.10
C ARG A 255 -1.10 40.73 -20.83
#